data_AF-A0A9W6E5W9-F1
#
_entry.id   AF-A0A9W6E5W9-F1
#
_cell.length_a   1.000
_cell.length_b   1.000
_cell.length_c   1.000
_cell.angle_alpha   90.00
_cell.angle_beta   90.00
_cell.angle_gamma   90.00
#
_symmetry.space_group_name_H-M   'P 1'
#
loop_
_entity.id
_entity.type
_entity.pdbx_description
1 polymer ?
#
loop_
_entity_poly.entity_id
_entity_poly.type
_entity_poly.pdbx_seq_one_letter_code
_entity_poly.pdbx_strand_id
1 'polypeptide(L)'
;MSTQRYTSALESLKASNQNLDYKMSTLRSNVFRLKSDLSKLQRHVKAFHNELLTTWQADTLTRLVEVVYERQNWKLPGGVAVGDHIHLSRERQSRILATAARRIRKPILRKNFGLSVQYYSALQRYDEIVHLRSTNAFRTECTFARRLVSEKENHWGMYRFWGALFPLCYSRSVEESAEIF
;
A
#
# COMPACT_ATOMS: atom_id res chain seq x y z
N MET A 1 18.75 -73.13 -5.43
CA MET A 1 17.71 -72.21 -4.87
C MET A 1 18.25 -70.84 -4.43
N SER A 2 19.54 -70.66 -4.13
CA SER A 2 20.09 -69.37 -3.68
C SER A 2 20.24 -68.31 -4.79
N THR A 3 20.62 -68.74 -6.00
CA THR A 3 20.83 -67.87 -7.17
C THR A 3 19.55 -67.19 -7.64
N GLN A 4 18.43 -67.92 -7.64
CA GLN A 4 17.13 -67.43 -8.12
C GLN A 4 16.49 -66.40 -7.17
N ARG A 5 16.73 -66.54 -5.85
CA ARG A 5 16.35 -65.54 -4.85
C ARG A 5 17.20 -64.28 -4.97
N TYR A 6 18.50 -64.43 -5.23
CA TYR A 6 19.41 -63.31 -5.43
C TYR A 6 19.03 -62.48 -6.67
N THR A 7 18.74 -63.12 -7.81
CA THR A 7 18.28 -62.41 -9.03
C THR A 7 16.95 -61.70 -8.82
N SER A 8 15.98 -62.32 -8.13
CA SER A 8 14.69 -61.68 -7.83
C SER A 8 14.83 -60.47 -6.92
N ALA A 9 15.73 -60.53 -5.93
CA ALA A 9 16.06 -59.39 -5.07
C ALA A 9 16.75 -58.25 -5.85
N LEU A 10 17.65 -58.58 -6.78
CA LEU A 10 18.32 -57.62 -7.65
C LEU A 10 17.33 -56.89 -8.58
N GLU A 11 16.40 -57.63 -9.18
CA GLU A 11 15.34 -57.06 -10.03
C GLU A 11 14.40 -56.15 -9.22
N SER A 12 14.01 -56.57 -8.02
CA SER A 12 13.19 -55.77 -7.12
C SER A 12 13.89 -54.48 -6.70
N LEU A 13 15.19 -54.54 -6.41
CA LEU A 13 16.00 -53.37 -6.08
C LEU A 13 16.12 -52.42 -7.28
N LYS A 14 16.34 -52.96 -8.48
CA LYS A 14 16.41 -52.16 -9.72
C LYS A 14 15.09 -51.45 -10.01
N ALA A 15 13.96 -52.14 -9.86
CA ALA A 15 12.64 -51.55 -10.01
C ALA A 15 12.37 -50.46 -8.95
N SER A 16 12.81 -50.69 -7.71
CA SER A 16 12.71 -49.69 -6.63
C SER A 16 13.53 -48.43 -6.95
N ASN A 17 14.78 -48.58 -7.40
CA ASN A 17 15.62 -47.44 -7.79
C ASN A 17 15.01 -46.65 -8.95
N GLN A 18 14.49 -47.33 -9.98
CA GLN A 18 13.80 -46.65 -11.09
C GLN A 18 12.57 -45.87 -10.62
N ASN A 19 11.80 -46.41 -9.67
CA ASN A 19 10.66 -45.72 -9.07
C ASN A 19 11.10 -44.49 -8.26
N LEU A 20 12.18 -44.61 -7.49
CA LEU A 20 12.77 -43.49 -6.74
C LEU A 20 13.25 -42.39 -7.69
N ASP A 21 13.93 -42.72 -8.78
CA ASP A 21 14.37 -41.76 -9.80
C ASP A 21 13.17 -41.03 -10.44
N TYR A 22 12.12 -41.77 -10.78
CA TYR A 22 10.88 -41.18 -11.31
C TYR A 22 10.22 -40.22 -10.32
N LYS A 23 10.10 -40.63 -9.05
CA LYS A 23 9.55 -39.78 -7.97
C LYS A 23 10.41 -38.54 -7.76
N MET A 24 11.74 -38.68 -7.78
CA MET A 24 12.67 -37.57 -7.60
C MET A 24 12.58 -36.57 -8.76
N SER A 25 12.47 -37.05 -10.00
CA SER A 25 12.25 -36.22 -11.18
C SER A 25 10.93 -35.45 -11.09
N THR A 26 9.85 -36.13 -10.69
CA THR A 26 8.53 -35.53 -10.48
C THR A 26 8.58 -34.44 -9.40
N LEU A 27 9.22 -34.72 -8.27
CA LEU A 27 9.37 -33.78 -7.17
C LEU A 27 10.16 -32.53 -7.61
N ARG A 28 11.25 -32.71 -8.36
CA ARG A 28 12.04 -31.59 -8.92
C ARG A 28 11.22 -30.72 -9.85
N SER A 29 10.42 -31.32 -10.73
CA SER A 29 9.51 -30.60 -11.62
C SER A 29 8.47 -29.78 -10.81
N ASN A 30 7.88 -30.39 -9.79
CA ASN A 30 6.92 -29.71 -8.91
C ASN A 30 7.56 -28.55 -8.15
N VAL A 31 8.77 -28.72 -7.61
CA VAL A 31 9.51 -27.64 -6.95
C VAL A 31 9.79 -26.48 -7.91
N PHE A 32 10.15 -26.77 -9.16
CA PHE A 32 10.36 -25.73 -10.17
C PHE A 32 9.07 -24.96 -10.48
N ARG A 33 7.95 -25.66 -10.66
CA ARG A 33 6.63 -25.04 -10.87
C ARG A 33 6.22 -24.16 -9.68
N LEU A 34 6.37 -24.66 -8.46
CA LEU A 34 6.09 -23.90 -7.23
C LEU A 34 6.95 -22.63 -7.13
N LYS A 35 8.25 -22.70 -7.46
CA LYS A 35 9.11 -21.50 -7.50
C LYS A 35 8.63 -20.48 -8.53
N SER A 36 8.20 -20.93 -9.71
CA SER A 36 7.66 -20.06 -10.75
C SER A 36 6.36 -19.39 -10.31
N ASP A 37 5.44 -20.15 -9.72
CA ASP A 37 4.16 -19.62 -9.24
C ASP A 37 4.35 -18.66 -8.06
N LEU A 38 5.28 -18.94 -7.15
CA LEU A 38 5.65 -18.02 -6.08
C LEU A 38 6.23 -16.70 -6.64
N SER A 39 7.05 -16.77 -7.68
CA SER A 39 7.60 -15.58 -8.36
C SER A 39 6.51 -14.77 -9.09
N LYS A 40 5.48 -15.42 -9.63
CA LYS A 40 4.30 -14.75 -10.21
C LYS A 40 3.48 -14.07 -9.11
N LEU A 41 3.20 -14.77 -8.02
CA LEU A 41 2.44 -14.24 -6.90
C LEU A 41 3.14 -13.02 -6.29
N GLN A 42 4.46 -13.08 -6.08
CA GLN A 42 5.25 -11.94 -5.61
C GLN A 42 5.13 -10.72 -6.54
N ARG A 43 5.11 -10.93 -7.86
CA ARG A 43 4.89 -9.83 -8.81
C ARG A 43 3.49 -9.25 -8.71
N HIS A 44 2.46 -10.08 -8.59
CA HIS A 44 1.07 -9.64 -8.43
C HIS A 44 0.89 -8.86 -7.13
N VAL A 45 1.47 -9.36 -6.03
CA VAL A 45 1.48 -8.67 -4.74
C VAL A 45 2.14 -7.29 -4.90
N LYS A 46 3.32 -7.19 -5.52
CA LYS A 46 3.99 -5.90 -5.76
C LYS A 46 3.13 -4.93 -6.62
N ALA A 47 2.50 -5.43 -7.67
CA ALA A 47 1.62 -4.60 -8.50
C ALA A 47 0.42 -4.07 -7.70
N PHE A 48 -0.23 -4.95 -6.93
CA PHE A 48 -1.33 -4.57 -6.03
C PHE A 48 -0.89 -3.56 -4.97
N HIS A 49 0.33 -3.67 -4.46
CA HIS A 49 0.89 -2.69 -3.52
C HIS A 49 1.06 -1.29 -4.13
N ASN A 50 1.37 -1.17 -5.43
CA ASN A 50 1.49 0.13 -6.09
C ASN A 50 0.13 0.82 -6.27
N GLU A 51 -0.91 0.05 -6.60
CA GLU A 51 -2.29 0.56 -6.67
C GLU A 51 -2.79 0.99 -5.28
N LEU A 52 -2.49 0.21 -4.25
CA LEU A 52 -2.79 0.57 -2.86
C LEU A 52 -1.99 1.78 -2.38
N LEU A 53 -0.72 1.91 -2.76
CA LEU A 53 0.10 3.07 -2.40
C LEU A 53 -0.53 4.36 -2.90
N THR A 54 -0.99 4.37 -4.15
CA THR A 54 -1.63 5.56 -4.73
C THR A 54 -2.94 5.91 -4.00
N THR A 55 -3.71 4.88 -3.62
CA THR A 55 -4.93 5.03 -2.80
C THR A 55 -4.61 5.65 -1.43
N TRP A 56 -3.60 5.14 -0.74
CA TRP A 56 -3.18 5.64 0.57
C TRP A 56 -2.69 7.08 0.50
N GLN A 57 -1.88 7.41 -0.51
CA GLN A 57 -1.41 8.78 -0.75
C GLN A 57 -2.58 9.73 -1.02
N ALA A 58 -3.56 9.29 -1.82
CA ALA A 58 -4.77 10.07 -2.07
C ALA A 58 -5.55 10.32 -0.77
N ASP A 59 -5.73 9.31 0.09
CA ASP A 59 -6.43 9.47 1.36
C ASP A 59 -5.68 10.39 2.34
N THR A 60 -4.36 10.25 2.47
CA THR A 60 -3.55 11.13 3.33
C THR A 60 -3.58 12.58 2.84
N LEU A 61 -3.51 12.82 1.52
CA LEU A 61 -3.64 14.16 0.97
C LEU A 61 -5.06 14.72 1.12
N THR A 62 -6.09 13.87 1.06
CA THR A 62 -7.47 14.26 1.39
C THR A 62 -7.55 14.78 2.81
N ARG A 63 -7.02 14.01 3.76
CA ARG A 63 -7.03 14.40 5.17
C ARG A 63 -6.22 15.68 5.40
N LEU A 64 -5.11 15.86 4.69
CA LEU A 64 -4.35 17.11 4.73
C LEU A 64 -5.19 18.31 4.25
N VAL A 65 -5.93 18.17 3.14
CA VAL A 65 -6.83 19.23 2.66
C VAL A 65 -7.89 19.56 3.71
N GLU A 66 -8.54 18.54 4.27
CA GLU A 66 -9.56 18.70 5.31
C GLU A 66 -9.01 19.43 6.54
N VAL A 67 -7.87 18.98 7.08
CA VAL A 67 -7.22 19.60 8.24
C VAL A 67 -6.82 21.04 7.97
N VAL A 68 -6.33 21.34 6.75
CA VAL A 68 -6.01 22.72 6.38
C VAL A 68 -7.27 23.59 6.42
N TYR A 69 -8.37 23.11 5.85
CA TYR A 69 -9.63 23.85 5.85
C TYR A 69 -10.25 23.98 7.25
N GLU A 70 -10.24 22.91 8.05
CA GLU A 70 -10.68 22.90 9.45
C GLU A 70 -9.93 23.96 10.27
N ARG A 71 -8.58 23.91 10.27
CA ARG A 71 -7.75 24.82 11.09
C ARG A 71 -7.77 26.28 10.62
N GLN A 72 -8.12 26.52 9.36
CA GLN A 72 -8.28 27.88 8.82
C GLN A 72 -9.71 28.41 8.98
N ASN A 73 -10.63 27.62 9.54
CA ASN A 73 -12.07 27.91 9.60
C ASN A 73 -12.66 28.21 8.20
N TRP A 74 -12.20 27.48 7.19
CA TRP A 74 -12.67 27.63 5.82
C TRP A 74 -13.72 26.58 5.47
N LYS A 75 -14.65 26.96 4.59
CA LYS A 75 -15.57 26.04 3.95
C LYS A 75 -14.97 25.52 2.65
N LEU A 76 -15.18 24.24 2.36
CA LEU A 76 -14.81 23.64 1.08
C LEU A 76 -15.55 24.35 -0.07
N PRO A 77 -15.02 24.27 -1.32
CA PRO A 77 -15.69 24.82 -2.49
C PRO A 77 -17.18 24.46 -2.56
N GLY A 78 -18.02 25.46 -2.81
CA GLY A 78 -19.48 25.30 -2.74
C GLY A 78 -20.09 25.54 -1.35
N GLY A 79 -19.31 26.03 -0.38
CA GLY A 79 -19.82 26.35 0.96
C GLY A 79 -20.05 25.13 1.84
N VAL A 80 -19.47 23.99 1.48
CA VAL A 80 -19.62 22.71 2.18
C VAL A 80 -18.72 22.71 3.41
N ALA A 81 -19.24 22.33 4.58
CA ALA A 81 -18.39 22.17 5.76
C ALA A 81 -17.46 20.97 5.60
N VAL A 82 -16.32 21.00 6.29
CA VAL A 82 -15.47 19.80 6.35
C VAL A 82 -16.23 18.71 7.11
N GLY A 83 -16.14 17.46 6.64
CA GLY A 83 -17.02 16.36 7.10
C GLY A 83 -18.28 16.18 6.25
N ASP A 84 -19.04 17.24 5.96
CA ASP A 84 -20.33 17.12 5.25
C ASP A 84 -20.20 16.61 3.81
N HIS A 85 -19.04 16.85 3.19
CA HIS A 85 -18.79 16.44 1.82
C HIS A 85 -18.85 14.91 1.62
N ILE A 86 -18.73 14.09 2.68
CA ILE A 86 -18.84 12.62 2.60
C ILE A 86 -20.21 12.15 2.09
N HIS A 87 -21.25 12.97 2.27
CA HIS A 87 -22.62 12.67 1.83
C HIS A 87 -22.87 13.00 0.36
N LEU A 88 -21.92 13.61 -0.33
CA LEU A 88 -22.03 13.97 -1.74
C LEU A 88 -21.65 12.79 -2.64
N SER A 89 -22.03 12.85 -3.92
CA SER A 89 -21.58 11.85 -4.91
C SER A 89 -20.05 11.84 -5.03
N ARG A 90 -19.49 10.68 -5.40
CA ARG A 90 -18.03 10.48 -5.52
C ARG A 90 -17.38 11.48 -6.48
N GLU A 91 -18.04 11.77 -7.60
CA GLU A 91 -17.59 12.74 -8.59
C GLU A 91 -17.57 14.15 -8.00
N ARG A 92 -18.64 14.52 -7.27
CA ARG A 92 -18.76 15.83 -6.65
C ARG A 92 -17.72 16.02 -5.54
N GLN A 93 -17.53 15.01 -4.69
CA GLN A 93 -16.46 14.99 -3.68
C GLN A 93 -15.09 15.23 -4.33
N SER A 94 -14.79 14.47 -5.39
CA SER A 94 -13.48 14.54 -6.05
C SER A 94 -13.23 15.91 -6.66
N ARG A 95 -14.25 16.52 -7.29
CA ARG A 95 -14.16 17.89 -7.82
C ARG A 95 -13.94 18.94 -6.73
N ILE A 96 -14.67 18.84 -5.62
CA ILE A 96 -14.56 19.77 -4.48
C ILE A 96 -13.16 19.69 -3.87
N LEU A 97 -12.67 18.48 -3.60
CA LEU A 97 -11.38 18.26 -2.96
C LEU A 97 -10.20 18.62 -3.88
N ALA A 98 -10.26 18.30 -5.16
CA ALA A 98 -9.27 18.75 -6.14
C ALA A 98 -9.21 20.28 -6.23
N THR A 99 -10.38 20.93 -6.23
CA THR A 99 -10.45 22.40 -6.25
C THR A 99 -9.93 23.01 -4.95
N ALA A 100 -10.24 22.38 -3.81
CA ALA A 100 -9.75 22.81 -2.50
C ALA A 100 -8.22 22.71 -2.42
N ALA A 101 -7.64 21.58 -2.83
CA ALA A 101 -6.20 21.36 -2.85
C ALA A 101 -5.46 22.44 -3.66
N ARG A 102 -5.98 22.79 -4.84
CA ARG A 102 -5.40 23.86 -5.68
C ARG A 102 -5.48 25.25 -5.05
N ARG A 103 -6.47 25.51 -4.19
CA ARG A 103 -6.62 26.80 -3.49
C ARG A 103 -5.64 26.97 -2.33
N ILE A 104 -5.10 25.88 -1.79
CA ILE A 104 -4.12 25.92 -0.70
C ILE A 104 -2.81 26.49 -1.23
N ARG A 105 -2.40 27.64 -0.71
CA ARG A 105 -1.17 28.32 -1.12
C ARG A 105 0.04 27.82 -0.34
N LYS A 106 1.20 27.76 -0.99
CA LYS A 106 2.49 27.41 -0.37
C LYS A 106 2.79 28.12 0.96
N PRO A 107 2.53 29.43 1.14
CA PRO A 107 2.77 30.10 2.42
C PRO A 107 1.92 29.56 3.57
N ILE A 108 0.70 29.07 3.30
CA ILE A 108 -0.18 28.51 4.32
C ILE A 108 0.45 27.26 4.91
N LEU A 109 0.86 26.32 4.06
CA LEU A 109 1.49 25.07 4.48
C LEU A 109 2.79 25.33 5.27
N ARG A 110 3.62 26.26 4.81
CA ARG A 110 4.89 26.57 5.47
C ARG A 110 4.71 27.30 6.80
N LYS A 111 3.91 28.37 6.82
CA LYS A 111 3.79 29.25 8.00
C LYS A 111 2.88 28.67 9.08
N ASN A 112 1.78 28.03 8.68
CA ASN A 112 0.75 27.60 9.63
C ASN A 112 0.86 26.12 10.00
N PHE A 113 1.51 25.31 9.17
CA PHE A 113 1.62 23.86 9.36
C PHE A 113 3.07 23.35 9.40
N GLY A 114 4.07 24.21 9.21
CA GLY A 114 5.49 23.82 9.22
C GLY A 114 5.89 22.87 8.08
N LEU A 115 5.05 22.72 7.05
CA LEU A 115 5.26 21.78 5.96
C LEU A 115 6.21 22.35 4.89
N SER A 116 7.10 21.49 4.39
CA SER A 116 8.03 21.83 3.31
C SER A 116 7.31 22.12 1.98
N VAL A 117 8.04 22.69 1.00
CA VAL A 117 7.50 22.94 -0.35
C VAL A 117 7.04 21.67 -1.06
N GLN A 118 7.57 20.51 -0.70
CA GLN A 118 7.21 19.24 -1.36
C GLN A 118 5.73 18.88 -1.14
N TYR A 119 5.17 19.22 0.02
CA TYR A 119 3.74 19.01 0.29
C TYR A 119 2.84 19.92 -0.54
N TYR A 120 3.29 21.15 -0.83
CA TYR A 120 2.60 22.01 -1.78
C TYR A 120 2.57 21.36 -3.17
N SER A 121 3.72 20.88 -3.66
CA SER A 121 3.79 20.19 -4.95
C SER A 121 2.92 18.93 -5.00
N ALA A 122 2.89 18.15 -3.91
CA ALA A 122 2.01 16.99 -3.81
C ALA A 122 0.53 17.37 -3.88
N LEU A 123 0.11 18.45 -3.21
CA LEU A 123 -1.26 18.96 -3.30
C LEU A 123 -1.61 19.51 -4.69
N GLN A 124 -0.65 20.08 -5.42
CA GLN A 124 -0.91 20.53 -6.80
C GLN A 124 -1.14 19.37 -7.78
N ARG A 125 -0.64 18.17 -7.47
CA ARG A 125 -0.82 16.94 -8.26
C ARG A 125 -1.93 16.04 -7.75
N TYR A 126 -2.62 16.45 -6.70
CA TYR A 126 -3.62 15.62 -6.03
C TYR A 126 -4.84 15.34 -6.91
N ASP A 127 -5.15 16.20 -7.88
CA ASP A 127 -6.23 15.98 -8.85
C ASP A 127 -5.98 14.76 -9.76
N GLU A 128 -4.71 14.38 -9.98
CA GLU A 128 -4.33 13.15 -10.68
C GLU A 128 -4.82 11.90 -9.93
N ILE A 129 -4.89 11.93 -8.60
CA ILE A 129 -5.11 10.73 -7.76
C ILE A 129 -6.36 10.79 -6.88
N VAL A 130 -7.06 11.93 -6.80
CA VAL A 130 -8.26 12.12 -5.94
C VAL A 130 -9.38 11.10 -6.22
N HIS A 131 -9.46 10.57 -7.43
CA HIS A 131 -10.46 9.58 -7.80
C HIS A 131 -10.14 8.18 -7.25
N LEU A 132 -8.90 7.93 -6.84
CA LEU A 132 -8.42 6.64 -6.31
C LEU A 132 -8.59 6.48 -4.79
N ARG A 133 -9.14 7.50 -4.11
CA ARG A 133 -9.39 7.47 -2.66
C ARG A 133 -10.18 6.23 -2.21
N SER A 134 -9.96 5.79 -0.99
CA SER A 134 -10.77 4.70 -0.44
C SER A 134 -12.15 5.22 -0.05
N THR A 135 -13.10 4.29 0.10
CA THR A 135 -14.40 4.56 0.73
C THR A 135 -14.31 4.57 2.26
N ASN A 136 -13.18 4.15 2.85
CA ASN A 136 -12.96 4.07 4.29
C ASN A 136 -11.55 4.54 4.66
N ALA A 137 -11.44 5.84 4.96
CA ALA A 137 -10.18 6.51 5.25
C ALA A 137 -9.47 6.02 6.53
N PHE A 138 -10.19 5.40 7.47
CA PHE A 138 -9.59 4.89 8.72
C PHE A 138 -8.77 3.61 8.47
N ARG A 139 -9.26 2.72 7.60
CA ARG A 139 -8.51 1.50 7.24
C ARG A 139 -7.25 1.82 6.44
N THR A 140 -7.23 2.92 5.70
CA THR A 140 -6.06 3.32 4.90
C THR A 140 -4.98 3.98 5.74
N GLU A 141 -5.31 4.69 6.83
CA GLU A 141 -4.33 5.21 7.79
C GLU A 141 -3.43 4.09 8.33
N CYS A 142 -4.00 3.07 8.98
CA CYS A 142 -3.24 2.05 9.71
C CYS A 142 -2.43 1.17 8.75
N THR A 143 -2.99 0.83 7.59
CA THR A 143 -2.29 0.02 6.58
C THR A 143 -1.14 0.78 5.93
N PHE A 144 -1.31 2.08 5.67
CA PHE A 144 -0.23 2.92 5.16
C PHE A 144 0.87 3.12 6.19
N ALA A 145 0.51 3.33 7.46
CA ALA A 145 1.46 3.44 8.57
C ALA A 145 2.37 2.20 8.66
N ARG A 146 1.78 1.00 8.68
CA ARG A 146 2.55 -0.27 8.67
C ARG A 146 3.46 -0.38 7.46
N ARG A 147 2.99 0.07 6.29
CA ARG A 147 3.83 0.07 5.08
C ARG A 147 5.02 1.01 5.23
N LEU A 148 4.81 2.24 5.70
CA LEU A 148 5.88 3.22 5.89
C LEU A 148 6.91 2.72 6.90
N VAL A 149 6.47 2.12 8.01
CA VAL A 149 7.36 1.55 9.03
C VAL A 149 8.16 0.36 8.47
N SER A 150 7.51 -0.58 7.77
CA SER A 150 8.21 -1.75 7.18
C SER A 150 9.20 -1.39 6.08
N GLU A 151 8.99 -0.27 5.39
CA GLU A 151 9.89 0.23 4.33
C GLU A 151 10.83 1.33 4.82
N LYS A 152 10.88 1.62 6.13
CA LYS A 152 11.66 2.72 6.69
C LYS A 152 13.15 2.63 6.34
N GLU A 153 13.71 1.42 6.35
CA GLU A 153 15.12 1.16 6.03
C GLU A 153 15.40 1.24 4.53
N ASN A 154 14.48 0.77 3.69
CA ASN A 154 14.66 0.68 2.24
C ASN A 154 14.27 1.98 1.51
N HIS A 155 13.30 2.72 2.04
CA HIS A 155 12.67 3.89 1.43
C HIS A 155 12.50 5.03 2.44
N TRP A 156 13.61 5.42 3.08
CA TRP A 156 13.64 6.48 4.10
C TRP A 156 12.94 7.79 3.67
N GLY A 157 13.11 8.19 2.40
CA GLY A 157 12.48 9.40 1.86
C GLY A 157 10.95 9.34 1.87
N MET A 158 10.37 8.18 1.53
CA MET A 158 8.92 7.95 1.56
C MET A 158 8.40 7.98 3.00
N TYR A 159 9.09 7.27 3.90
CA TYR A 159 8.77 7.26 5.32
C TYR A 159 8.81 8.68 5.92
N ARG A 160 9.88 9.44 5.70
CA ARG A 160 10.03 10.80 6.23
C ARG A 160 8.97 11.75 5.68
N PHE A 161 8.69 11.68 4.38
CA PHE A 161 7.72 12.57 3.74
C PHE A 161 6.30 12.29 4.21
N TRP A 162 5.83 11.04 4.13
CA TRP A 162 4.45 10.73 4.50
C TRP A 162 4.25 10.65 6.01
N GLY A 163 5.23 10.11 6.74
CA GLY A 163 5.19 9.98 8.21
C GLY A 163 5.05 11.33 8.93
N ALA A 164 5.64 12.40 8.39
CA ALA A 164 5.49 13.74 8.97
C ALA A 164 4.06 14.31 8.88
N LEU A 165 3.18 13.75 8.03
CA LEU A 165 1.77 14.14 7.98
C LEU A 165 0.93 13.47 9.06
N PHE A 166 1.38 12.36 9.65
CA PHE A 166 0.58 11.58 10.58
C PHE A 166 0.13 12.38 11.81
N PRO A 167 1.04 13.09 12.53
CA PRO A 167 0.63 13.89 13.70
C PRO A 167 -0.33 15.01 13.34
N LEU A 168 -0.25 15.52 12.11
CA LEU A 168 -1.11 16.60 11.63
C LEU A 168 -2.50 16.09 11.22
N CYS A 169 -2.55 14.98 10.48
CA CYS A 169 -3.73 14.45 9.84
C CYS A 169 -4.57 13.55 10.75
N TYR A 170 -3.90 12.79 11.62
CA TYR A 170 -4.51 11.70 12.42
C TYR A 170 -4.28 11.86 13.92
N SER A 171 -3.62 12.94 14.35
CA SER A 171 -3.30 13.22 15.76
C SER A 171 -2.49 12.11 16.45
N ARG A 172 -1.74 11.33 15.67
CA ARG A 172 -0.89 10.21 16.10
C ARG A 172 0.37 10.17 15.26
N SER A 173 1.44 9.60 15.79
CA SER A 173 2.64 9.28 15.02
C SER A 173 2.41 8.14 14.04
N VAL A 174 3.30 8.00 13.05
CA VAL A 174 3.22 6.90 12.09
C VAL A 174 3.47 5.55 12.78
N GLU A 175 4.26 5.52 13.84
CA GLU A 175 4.48 4.35 14.70
C GLU A 175 3.20 3.94 15.42
N GLU A 176 2.55 4.87 16.12
CA GLU A 176 1.29 4.60 16.84
C GLU A 176 0.19 4.12 15.89
N SER A 177 0.04 4.75 14.72
CA SER A 177 -0.94 4.30 13.72
C SER A 177 -0.61 2.94 13.12
N ALA A 178 0.66 2.51 13.10
CA ALA A 178 1.06 1.21 12.59
C ALA A 178 0.69 0.06 13.55
N GLU A 179 0.62 0.35 14.84
CA GLU A 179 0.29 -0.61 15.89
C GLU A 179 -1.23 -0.86 16.05
N ILE A 180 -2.07 -0.05 15.39
CA ILE A 180 -3.52 -0.20 15.40
C ILE A 180 -3.96 -1.34 14.46
N PHE A 181 -4.75 -2.26 15.03
CA PHE A 181 -5.23 -3.53 14.46
C PHE A 181 -5.74 -3.46 13.01
#